data_AF-A0AAQ3NUG4-F1
#
_entry.id   AF-A0AAQ3NUG4-F1
#
_cell.length_a   1.000
_cell.length_b   1.000
_cell.length_c   1.000
_cell.angle_alpha   90.00
_cell.angle_beta   90.00
_cell.angle_gamma   90.00
#
_symmetry.space_group_name_H-M   'P 1'
#
loop_
_entity.id
_entity.type
_entity.pdbx_description
1 polymer ?
#
loop_
_entity_poly.entity_id
_entity_poly.type
_entity_poly.pdbx_seq_one_letter_code
_entity_poly.pdbx_strand_id
1 'polypeptide(L)'
;VVSCSGAYRDCSLCVVCNGIEIKEQAELQGIKGMWSLRSSTDDPFDTFVVVSFISETRVLTMNHEIELEETEMEGFCSQVQTLFCHDAVHNQLVQITGHFKFCLSSTTRELRNEWFAPSDYSVNVATANATQPRIIWVNWYRTSIDFGQKYHILAAGKINCSWVQLLCLAFDMISRSLLVVLVWHPIKFYIVAF
;
A
#
# COMPACT_ATOMS: atom_id res chain seq x y z
N VAL A 1 -20.83 -28.12 4.06
CA VAL A 1 -21.39 -29.48 3.90
C VAL A 1 -20.61 -30.17 2.81
N VAL A 2 -20.15 -31.41 3.01
CA VAL A 2 -19.53 -32.21 1.94
C VAL A 2 -20.58 -33.21 1.46
N SER A 3 -20.84 -33.24 0.16
CA SER A 3 -21.84 -34.10 -0.46
C SER A 3 -21.18 -34.98 -1.52
N CYS A 4 -21.55 -36.26 -1.52
CA CYS A 4 -21.21 -37.21 -2.57
C CYS A 4 -22.47 -37.48 -3.38
N SER A 5 -22.45 -37.21 -4.68
CA SER A 5 -23.59 -37.43 -5.57
C SER A 5 -23.17 -38.15 -6.85
N GLY A 6 -23.99 -39.09 -7.32
CA GLY A 6 -23.74 -39.82 -8.56
C GLY A 6 -23.97 -41.32 -8.44
N ALA A 7 -23.91 -42.02 -9.57
CA ALA A 7 -24.13 -43.46 -9.66
C ALA A 7 -23.16 -44.09 -10.68
N TYR A 8 -22.73 -45.33 -10.39
CA TYR A 8 -21.80 -46.10 -11.21
C TYR A 8 -20.46 -45.39 -11.47
N ARG A 9 -20.19 -44.97 -12.71
CA ARG A 9 -18.92 -44.37 -13.12
C ARG A 9 -18.90 -42.84 -13.00
N ASP A 10 -20.06 -42.24 -12.79
CA ASP A 10 -20.23 -40.78 -12.77
C ASP A 10 -20.54 -40.33 -11.33
N CYS A 11 -19.53 -40.41 -10.47
CA CYS A 11 -19.62 -39.94 -9.08
C CYS A 11 -18.84 -38.63 -8.91
N SER A 12 -19.45 -37.64 -8.24
CA SER A 12 -18.83 -36.37 -7.89
C SER A 12 -18.83 -36.14 -6.37
N LEU A 13 -17.76 -35.52 -5.90
CA LEU A 13 -17.63 -35.01 -4.54
C LEU A 13 -17.69 -33.48 -4.62
N CYS A 14 -18.65 -32.87 -3.96
CA CYS A 14 -18.77 -31.42 -3.92
C CYS A 14 -18.81 -30.90 -2.48
N VAL A 15 -18.23 -29.73 -2.27
CA VAL A 15 -18.29 -29.01 -1.01
C VAL A 15 -19.30 -27.88 -1.19
N VAL A 16 -20.43 -27.98 -0.49
CA VAL A 16 -21.46 -26.93 -0.44
C VAL A 16 -21.17 -26.04 0.75
N CYS A 17 -20.72 -24.82 0.47
CA CYS A 17 -20.54 -23.76 1.44
C CYS A 17 -21.74 -22.81 1.37
N ASN A 18 -22.30 -22.44 2.52
CA ASN A 18 -23.33 -21.40 2.56
C ASN A 18 -22.61 -20.04 2.54
N GLY A 19 -22.38 -19.50 1.34
CA GLY A 19 -21.56 -18.31 1.15
C GLY A 19 -21.61 -17.80 -0.29
N ILE A 20 -20.93 -16.69 -0.53
CA ILE A 20 -20.74 -16.13 -1.86
C ILE A 20 -19.73 -17.00 -2.60
N GLU A 21 -20.01 -17.33 -3.85
CA GLU A 21 -19.07 -17.98 -4.73
C GLU A 21 -17.86 -17.06 -4.96
N ILE A 22 -16.70 -17.47 -4.47
CA ILE A 22 -15.44 -16.77 -4.70
C ILE A 22 -14.87 -17.33 -6.00
N LYS A 23 -14.93 -16.52 -7.07
CA LYS A 23 -14.19 -16.84 -8.30
C LYS A 23 -12.73 -16.50 -8.08
N GLU A 24 -11.88 -17.52 -8.08
CA GLU A 24 -10.43 -17.33 -8.05
C GLU A 24 -9.97 -16.69 -9.36
N GLN A 25 -9.24 -15.58 -9.26
CA GLN A 25 -8.79 -14.79 -10.41
C GLN A 25 -7.28 -14.88 -10.63
N ALA A 26 -6.49 -15.02 -9.56
CA ALA A 26 -5.04 -15.17 -9.65
C ALA A 26 -4.46 -15.82 -8.38
N GLU A 27 -3.47 -16.69 -8.55
CA GLU A 27 -2.64 -17.21 -7.47
C GLU A 27 -1.26 -16.53 -7.51
N LEU A 28 -0.97 -15.68 -6.54
CA LEU A 28 0.28 -14.92 -6.44
C LEU A 28 1.02 -15.29 -5.15
N GLN A 29 2.27 -15.75 -5.28
CA GLN A 29 3.11 -16.12 -4.14
C GLN A 29 4.10 -15.01 -3.78
N GLY A 30 4.43 -14.90 -2.49
CA GLY A 30 5.48 -13.99 -2.03
C GLY A 30 5.07 -12.51 -1.93
N ILE A 31 3.77 -12.22 -1.89
CA ILE A 31 3.24 -10.87 -1.69
C ILE A 31 3.73 -10.30 -0.34
N LYS A 32 4.28 -9.08 -0.40
CA LYS A 32 4.71 -8.28 0.76
C LYS A 32 3.75 -7.15 1.11
N GLY A 33 2.96 -6.70 0.14
CA GLY A 33 1.94 -5.67 0.34
C GLY A 33 0.97 -5.60 -0.82
N MET A 34 -0.24 -5.11 -0.54
CA MET A 34 -1.30 -4.95 -1.54
C MET A 34 -2.14 -3.72 -1.20
N TRP A 35 -2.43 -2.91 -2.20
CA TRP A 35 -3.21 -1.67 -2.08
C TRP A 35 -4.15 -1.51 -3.26
N SER A 36 -5.37 -1.04 -3.01
CA SER A 36 -6.28 -0.60 -4.06
C SER A 36 -6.15 0.90 -4.29
N LEU A 37 -6.23 1.33 -5.55
CA LEU A 37 -6.11 2.73 -5.96
C LEU A 37 -7.23 3.10 -6.94
N ARG A 38 -7.55 4.39 -6.99
CA ARG A 38 -8.56 4.94 -7.91
C ARG A 38 -7.90 5.66 -9.09
N SER A 39 -8.57 5.64 -10.23
CA SER A 39 -8.14 6.43 -11.40
C SER A 39 -8.36 7.93 -11.19
N SER A 40 -9.32 8.31 -10.35
CA SER A 40 -9.62 9.68 -9.93
C SER A 40 -10.14 9.69 -8.48
N THR A 41 -9.93 10.79 -7.76
CA THR A 41 -10.47 10.97 -6.40
C THR A 41 -11.99 10.94 -6.34
N ASP A 42 -12.64 11.29 -7.46
CA ASP A 42 -14.09 11.31 -7.59
C ASP A 42 -14.67 9.94 -8.01
N ASP A 43 -13.82 8.96 -8.33
CA ASP A 43 -14.30 7.65 -8.76
C ASP A 43 -14.91 6.89 -7.56
N PRO A 44 -16.11 6.30 -7.74
CA PRO A 44 -16.78 5.56 -6.67
C PRO A 44 -16.15 4.19 -6.40
N PHE A 45 -15.31 3.69 -7.30
CA PHE A 45 -14.71 2.36 -7.24
C PHE A 45 -13.20 2.42 -7.49
N ASP A 46 -12.49 1.50 -6.85
CA ASP A 46 -11.06 1.33 -7.08
C ASP A 46 -10.83 0.68 -8.45
N THR A 47 -9.86 1.20 -9.19
CA THR A 47 -9.56 0.80 -10.57
C THR A 47 -8.34 -0.12 -10.62
N PHE A 48 -7.36 0.12 -9.75
CA PHE A 48 -6.08 -0.57 -9.76
C PHE A 48 -5.84 -1.33 -8.46
N VAL A 49 -5.12 -2.44 -8.58
CA VAL A 49 -4.57 -3.19 -7.45
C VAL A 49 -3.06 -3.22 -7.59
N VAL A 50 -2.36 -2.54 -6.69
CA VAL A 50 -0.91 -2.60 -6.60
C VAL A 50 -0.53 -3.77 -5.72
N VAL A 51 0.30 -4.67 -6.26
CA VAL A 51 0.83 -5.83 -5.55
C VAL A 51 2.34 -5.71 -5.48
N SER A 52 2.90 -5.73 -4.27
CA SER A 52 4.34 -5.65 -4.07
C SER A 52 4.94 -6.98 -3.65
N PHE A 53 6.09 -7.29 -4.26
CA PHE A 53 6.96 -8.41 -3.98
C PHE A 53 8.32 -7.90 -3.46
N ILE A 54 9.23 -8.79 -3.10
CA ILE A 54 10.55 -8.44 -2.54
C ILE A 54 11.40 -7.60 -3.51
N SER A 55 11.30 -7.85 -4.81
CA SER A 55 12.15 -7.23 -5.83
C SER A 55 11.36 -6.53 -6.93
N GLU A 56 10.04 -6.44 -6.82
CA GLU A 56 9.20 -5.83 -7.84
C GLU A 56 7.86 -5.38 -7.28
N THR A 57 7.18 -4.54 -8.06
CA THR A 57 5.81 -4.11 -7.83
C THR A 57 5.06 -4.23 -9.15
N ARG A 58 3.89 -4.85 -9.11
CA ARG A 58 2.99 -4.98 -10.26
C ARG A 58 1.71 -4.20 -10.01
N VAL A 59 1.16 -3.61 -11.05
CA VAL A 59 -0.14 -2.96 -11.00
C VAL A 59 -1.10 -3.78 -11.84
N LEU A 60 -2.22 -4.14 -11.25
CA LEU A 60 -3.26 -4.92 -11.90
C LEU A 60 -4.51 -4.06 -12.11
N THR A 61 -5.24 -4.30 -13.18
CA THR A 61 -6.56 -3.72 -13.45
C THR A 61 -7.51 -4.82 -13.87
N MET A 62 -8.81 -4.56 -13.78
CA MET A 62 -9.83 -5.43 -14.36
C MET A 62 -10.01 -5.07 -15.84
N ASN A 63 -9.95 -6.08 -16.71
CA ASN A 63 -10.27 -5.92 -18.12
C ASN A 63 -11.79 -5.96 -18.38
N HIS A 64 -12.20 -5.84 -19.65
CA HIS A 64 -13.62 -5.89 -20.05
C HIS A 64 -14.30 -7.24 -19.78
N GLU A 65 -13.53 -8.31 -19.58
CA GLU A 65 -14.00 -9.67 -19.33
C GLU A 65 -14.01 -10.03 -17.83
N ILE A 66 -13.78 -9.04 -16.94
CA ILE A 66 -13.73 -9.22 -15.48
C ILE A 66 -12.62 -10.21 -15.09
N GLU A 67 -11.48 -10.11 -15.77
CA GLU A 67 -10.24 -10.80 -15.44
C GLU A 67 -9.16 -9.79 -15.06
N LEU A 68 -8.27 -10.19 -14.15
CA LEU A 68 -7.13 -9.37 -13.73
C LEU A 68 -6.06 -9.39 -14.82
N GLU A 69 -5.64 -8.22 -15.27
CA GLU A 69 -4.52 -8.05 -16.18
C GLU A 69 -3.49 -7.09 -15.60
N GLU A 70 -2.22 -7.28 -15.98
CA GLU A 70 -1.15 -6.38 -15.60
C GLU A 70 -1.17 -5.12 -16.46
N THR A 71 -1.04 -3.96 -15.81
CA THR A 71 -1.01 -2.66 -16.45
C THR A 71 0.22 -1.88 -16.00
N GLU A 72 0.82 -1.14 -16.92
CA GLU A 72 1.96 -0.30 -16.60
C GLU A 72 1.49 1.09 -16.15
N MET A 73 2.15 1.60 -15.12
CA MET A 73 2.03 2.99 -14.68
C MET A 73 3.43 3.60 -14.78
N GLU A 74 3.65 4.47 -15.78
CA GLU A 74 5.00 4.93 -16.13
C GLU A 74 5.79 5.52 -14.97
N GLY A 75 5.12 6.25 -14.08
CA GLY A 75 5.83 6.84 -12.95
C GLY A 75 5.94 5.94 -11.71
N PHE A 76 5.37 4.73 -11.73
CA PHE A 76 5.68 3.73 -10.70
C PHE A 76 7.08 3.15 -10.93
N CYS A 77 7.81 2.93 -9.84
CA CYS A 77 9.03 2.13 -9.88
C CYS A 77 8.64 0.66 -9.68
N SER A 78 8.44 -0.06 -10.78
CA SER A 78 8.02 -1.47 -10.79
C SER A 78 9.15 -2.44 -10.44
N GLN A 79 10.41 -2.02 -10.54
CA GLN A 79 11.60 -2.88 -10.34
C GLN A 79 12.07 -2.94 -8.88
N VAL A 80 11.26 -2.41 -7.94
CA VAL A 80 11.58 -2.39 -6.51
C VAL A 80 10.35 -2.73 -5.68
N GLN A 81 10.60 -3.14 -4.43
CA GLN A 81 9.54 -3.32 -3.45
C GLN A 81 8.89 -1.99 -3.10
N THR A 82 7.56 -1.93 -3.20
CA THR A 82 6.74 -0.87 -2.65
C THR A 82 6.45 -1.18 -1.18
N LEU A 83 6.78 -0.23 -0.30
CA LEU A 83 6.52 -0.35 1.14
C LEU A 83 5.14 0.21 1.52
N PHE A 84 4.64 1.15 0.73
CA PHE A 84 3.32 1.76 0.92
C PHE A 84 2.84 2.42 -0.37
N CYS A 85 1.53 2.35 -0.59
CA CYS A 85 0.89 3.06 -1.68
C CYS A 85 -0.49 3.56 -1.27
N HIS A 86 -0.90 4.73 -1.76
CA HIS A 86 -2.23 5.26 -1.50
C HIS A 86 -2.65 6.37 -2.47
N ASP A 87 -3.96 6.55 -2.61
CA ASP A 87 -4.57 7.72 -3.24
C ASP A 87 -4.38 8.95 -2.34
N ALA A 88 -4.01 10.07 -2.94
CA ALA A 88 -3.91 11.36 -2.29
C ALA A 88 -4.85 12.37 -2.96
N VAL A 89 -5.10 13.47 -2.25
CA VAL A 89 -5.90 14.59 -2.75
C VAL A 89 -5.40 15.10 -4.12
N HIS A 90 -6.31 15.66 -4.91
CA HIS A 90 -6.03 16.24 -6.22
C HIS A 90 -5.57 15.24 -7.30
N ASN A 91 -6.17 14.05 -7.36
CA ASN A 91 -5.84 13.02 -8.37
C ASN A 91 -4.36 12.65 -8.35
N GLN A 92 -3.84 12.44 -7.14
CA GLN A 92 -2.45 12.08 -6.92
C GLN A 92 -2.36 10.65 -6.39
N LEU A 93 -1.35 9.93 -6.83
CA LEU A 93 -0.98 8.64 -6.25
C LEU A 93 0.41 8.77 -5.63
N VAL A 94 0.59 8.07 -4.52
CA VAL A 94 1.86 8.06 -3.80
C VAL A 94 2.38 6.64 -3.79
N GLN A 95 3.59 6.44 -4.31
CA GLN A 95 4.34 5.21 -4.15
C GLN A 95 5.54 5.47 -3.25
N ILE A 96 5.76 4.54 -2.33
CA ILE A 96 6.87 4.56 -1.41
C ILE A 96 7.72 3.32 -1.67
N THR A 97 9.02 3.51 -1.80
CA THR A 97 10.01 2.44 -1.88
C THR A 97 11.06 2.61 -0.78
N GLY A 98 12.02 1.68 -0.70
CA GLY A 98 13.11 1.74 0.29
C GLY A 98 14.02 2.96 0.20
N HIS A 99 14.09 3.64 -0.95
CA HIS A 99 14.98 4.81 -1.12
C HIS A 99 14.27 6.04 -1.71
N PHE A 100 13.11 5.83 -2.33
CA PHE A 100 12.45 6.85 -3.12
C PHE A 100 10.98 6.96 -2.72
N LYS A 101 10.47 8.18 -2.85
CA LYS A 101 9.05 8.47 -2.85
C LYS A 101 8.70 9.05 -4.21
N PHE A 102 7.71 8.45 -4.87
CA PHE A 102 7.17 8.93 -6.12
C PHE A 102 5.76 9.48 -5.89
N CYS A 103 5.49 10.64 -6.48
CA CYS A 103 4.19 11.26 -6.55
C CYS A 103 3.77 11.32 -8.02
N LEU A 104 2.56 10.88 -8.29
CA LEU A 104 2.10 10.53 -9.62
C LEU A 104 0.73 11.13 -9.87
N SER A 105 0.37 11.35 -11.12
CA SER A 105 -1.03 11.65 -11.45
C SER A 105 -1.84 10.35 -11.49
N SER A 106 -2.98 10.29 -10.82
CA SER A 106 -3.90 9.15 -10.95
C SER A 106 -4.48 9.06 -12.37
N THR A 107 -4.72 10.22 -12.99
CA THR A 107 -5.32 10.32 -14.33
C THR A 107 -4.30 10.05 -15.44
N THR A 108 -3.15 10.76 -15.45
CA THR A 108 -2.14 10.57 -16.51
C THR A 108 -1.19 9.42 -16.25
N ARG A 109 -1.08 8.93 -15.01
CA ARG A 109 -0.16 7.86 -14.56
C ARG A 109 1.33 8.22 -14.70
N GLU A 110 1.60 9.46 -15.05
CA GLU A 110 2.95 10.02 -15.19
C GLU A 110 3.51 10.48 -13.84
N LEU A 111 4.84 10.42 -13.74
CA LEU A 111 5.58 10.94 -12.61
C LEU A 111 5.43 12.47 -12.53
N ARG A 112 4.95 12.96 -11.38
CA ARG A 112 4.84 14.40 -11.09
C ARG A 112 6.00 14.91 -10.25
N ASN A 113 6.42 14.12 -9.27
CA ASN A 113 7.48 14.50 -8.36
C ASN A 113 8.17 13.28 -7.78
N GLU A 114 9.45 13.42 -7.50
CA GLU A 114 10.27 12.42 -6.87
C GLU A 114 10.98 13.03 -5.66
N TRP A 115 11.12 12.20 -4.63
CA TRP A 115 11.91 12.56 -3.47
C TRP A 115 12.82 11.41 -3.10
N PHE A 116 14.08 11.77 -2.81
CA PHE A 116 15.15 10.86 -2.49
C PHE A 116 15.43 10.92 -1.00
N ALA A 117 15.50 9.76 -0.36
CA ALA A 117 16.05 9.67 0.98
C ALA A 117 17.54 10.08 0.93
N PRO A 118 18.07 10.78 1.96
CA PRO A 118 19.50 11.05 2.04
C PRO A 118 20.30 9.75 2.09
N SER A 119 21.54 9.76 1.58
CA SER A 119 22.37 8.57 1.29
C SER A 119 22.54 7.57 2.43
N ASP A 120 22.46 8.02 3.68
CA ASP A 120 22.70 7.19 4.86
C ASP A 120 21.43 6.51 5.40
N TYR A 121 20.30 6.65 4.69
CA TYR A 121 19.00 6.21 5.15
C TYR A 121 18.27 5.34 4.12
N SER A 122 17.74 4.21 4.59
CA SER A 122 16.67 3.49 3.92
C SER A 122 15.33 3.84 4.57
N VAL A 123 14.24 3.66 3.85
CA VAL A 123 12.87 3.62 4.36
C VAL A 123 12.56 2.15 4.63
N ASN A 124 12.11 1.83 5.85
CA ASN A 124 11.73 0.46 6.21
C ASN A 124 10.22 0.30 6.36
N VAL A 125 9.55 1.33 6.90
CA VAL A 125 8.10 1.35 7.10
C VAL A 125 7.58 2.74 6.74
N ALA A 126 6.41 2.77 6.11
CA ALA A 126 5.74 4.01 5.74
C ALA A 126 4.23 3.89 5.90
N THR A 127 3.60 5.02 6.24
CA THR A 127 2.16 5.17 6.25
C THR A 127 1.78 6.60 5.90
N ALA A 128 0.58 6.81 5.38
CA ALA A 128 0.05 8.13 5.07
C ALA A 128 -1.46 8.20 5.34
N ASN A 129 -1.96 9.42 5.52
CA ASN A 129 -3.40 9.71 5.58
C ASN A 129 -3.85 10.35 4.26
N ALA A 130 -4.97 9.91 3.72
CA ALA A 130 -5.57 10.41 2.48
C ALA A 130 -6.07 11.86 2.60
N THR A 131 -6.60 12.24 3.77
CA THR A 131 -7.31 13.52 3.99
C THR A 131 -6.40 14.65 4.47
N GLN A 132 -5.27 14.29 5.06
CA GLN A 132 -4.18 15.22 5.29
C GLN A 132 -2.95 14.54 4.73
N PRO A 133 -2.33 15.12 3.71
CA PRO A 133 -1.08 14.61 3.20
C PRO A 133 0.00 14.79 4.27
N ARG A 134 0.11 13.81 5.14
CA ARG A 134 1.12 13.70 6.16
C ARG A 134 1.58 12.27 6.06
N ILE A 135 2.54 12.06 5.17
CA ILE A 135 3.28 10.81 5.17
C ILE A 135 4.13 10.80 6.43
N ILE A 136 4.12 9.68 7.14
CA ILE A 136 4.96 9.46 8.30
C ILE A 136 5.83 8.25 7.96
N TRP A 137 7.08 8.55 7.63
CA TRP A 137 8.17 7.59 7.54
C TRP A 137 8.72 7.35 8.92
N VAL A 138 9.20 6.15 9.20
CA VAL A 138 10.06 5.98 10.37
C VAL A 138 11.26 5.10 10.07
N ASN A 139 12.40 5.78 9.97
CA ASN A 139 13.69 5.33 10.50
C ASN A 139 14.28 6.49 11.31
N TRP A 140 13.67 6.76 12.48
CA TRP A 140 14.04 7.86 13.42
C TRP A 140 13.82 9.29 12.95
N TYR A 141 13.24 9.49 11.76
CA TYR A 141 12.89 10.81 11.22
C TYR A 141 11.43 10.83 10.77
N ARG A 142 10.62 11.70 11.38
CA ARG A 142 9.28 12.06 10.95
C ARG A 142 9.38 13.13 9.86
N THR A 143 9.25 12.77 8.60
CA THR A 143 9.11 13.77 7.51
C THR A 143 7.66 13.85 7.05
N SER A 144 6.97 14.92 7.46
CA SER A 144 5.64 15.27 6.99
C SER A 144 5.73 16.03 5.66
N ILE A 145 5.09 15.50 4.62
CA ILE A 145 5.02 16.13 3.29
C ILE A 145 3.57 16.44 2.99
N ASP A 146 3.26 17.72 2.80
CA ASP A 146 1.92 18.20 2.48
C ASP A 146 1.74 18.29 0.95
N PHE A 147 0.74 17.58 0.45
CA PHE A 147 0.29 17.54 -0.93
C PHE A 147 -0.76 18.66 -1.14
N GLY A 148 -0.31 19.91 -1.11
CA GLY A 148 -1.10 21.07 -1.57
C GLY A 148 -1.08 21.25 -3.09
N GLN A 149 -1.63 22.37 -3.59
CA GLN A 149 -1.57 22.75 -5.04
C GLN A 149 -0.13 22.97 -5.56
N LYS A 150 0.80 23.29 -4.67
CA LYS A 150 2.25 23.27 -4.93
C LYS A 150 2.89 22.30 -3.96
N TYR A 151 3.64 21.36 -4.51
CA TYR A 151 4.35 20.31 -3.79
C TYR A 151 5.37 20.92 -2.82
N HIS A 152 5.09 20.94 -1.52
CA HIS A 152 6.02 21.47 -0.52
C HIS A 152 6.25 20.45 0.60
N ILE A 153 7.52 20.11 0.83
CA ILE A 153 7.95 19.37 2.01
C ILE A 153 7.92 20.35 3.18
N LEU A 154 6.97 20.18 4.11
CA LEU A 154 6.73 21.18 5.16
C LEU A 154 7.48 20.92 6.47
N ALA A 155 7.84 19.68 6.80
CA ALA A 155 8.64 19.43 7.99
C ALA A 155 9.31 18.05 8.00
N ALA A 156 10.62 18.01 8.24
CA ALA A 156 11.35 16.83 8.70
C ALA A 156 11.76 17.03 10.17
N GLY A 157 11.15 16.30 11.09
CA GLY A 157 11.49 16.27 12.51
C GLY A 157 12.19 14.96 12.88
N LYS A 158 13.25 15.01 13.69
CA LYS A 158 13.94 13.82 14.19
C LYS A 158 13.27 13.32 15.47
N ILE A 159 12.90 12.05 15.54
CA ILE A 159 12.58 11.37 16.80
C ILE A 159 13.76 10.46 17.09
N ASN A 160 14.66 10.92 17.96
CA ASN A 160 15.83 10.16 18.32
C ASN A 160 15.45 9.11 19.40
N CYS A 161 15.39 7.83 19.05
CA CYS A 161 15.58 6.78 20.05
C CYS A 161 16.63 5.81 19.51
N SER A 162 17.68 5.51 20.27
CA SER A 162 18.81 4.72 19.77
C SER A 162 18.70 3.22 20.10
N TRP A 163 17.60 2.79 20.72
CA TRP A 163 17.52 1.49 21.41
C TRP A 163 16.38 0.55 20.97
N VAL A 164 15.58 0.89 19.94
CA VAL A 164 14.34 0.14 19.64
C VAL A 164 14.11 -0.01 18.13
N GLN A 165 13.81 -1.19 17.60
CA GLN A 165 13.51 -1.33 16.17
C GLN A 165 12.03 -1.12 15.91
N LEU A 166 11.68 -0.37 14.86
CA LEU A 166 10.29 -0.15 14.50
C LEU A 166 9.74 -1.37 13.76
N LEU A 167 8.58 -1.89 14.18
CA LEU A 167 7.99 -3.09 13.58
C LEU A 167 6.85 -2.75 12.62
N CYS A 168 5.96 -1.85 12.99
CA CYS A 168 4.90 -1.37 12.10
C CYS A 168 4.32 -0.03 12.54
N LEU A 169 3.63 0.62 11.60
CA LEU A 169 2.92 1.88 11.79
C LEU A 169 1.45 1.67 11.43
N ALA A 170 0.54 2.17 12.26
CA ALA A 170 -0.87 2.25 11.94
C ALA A 170 -1.35 3.68 12.20
N PHE A 171 -2.12 4.24 11.27
CA PHE A 171 -2.73 5.55 11.41
C PHE A 171 -4.24 5.37 11.54
N ASP A 172 -4.86 5.99 12.55
CA ASP A 172 -6.32 5.98 12.65
C ASP A 172 -6.92 6.96 11.63
N MET A 173 -7.65 6.43 10.66
CA MET A 173 -8.36 7.23 9.65
C MET A 173 -9.49 8.08 10.24
N ILE A 174 -10.00 7.74 11.44
CA ILE A 174 -11.17 8.39 12.05
C ILE A 174 -10.74 9.56 12.95
N SER A 175 -9.78 9.36 13.86
CA SER A 175 -9.34 10.38 14.83
C SER A 175 -8.48 11.50 14.24
N ARG A 176 -7.90 11.33 13.04
CA ARG A 176 -6.99 12.30 12.36
C ARG A 176 -5.72 12.70 13.13
N SER A 177 -5.52 12.20 14.35
CA SER A 177 -4.40 12.61 15.22
C SER A 177 -3.55 11.43 15.68
N LEU A 178 -4.16 10.25 15.87
CA LEU A 178 -3.48 9.10 16.45
C LEU A 178 -2.56 8.40 15.43
N LEU A 179 -1.26 8.66 15.51
CA LEU A 179 -0.24 7.77 14.95
C LEU A 179 0.07 6.70 15.99
N VAL A 180 -0.18 5.43 15.67
CA VAL A 180 0.28 4.29 16.48
C VAL A 180 1.58 3.76 15.90
N VAL A 181 2.64 3.84 16.71
CA VAL A 181 3.92 3.22 16.40
C VAL A 181 4.08 1.97 17.25
N LEU A 182 4.26 0.81 16.61
CA LEU A 182 4.70 -0.41 17.29
C LEU A 182 6.22 -0.51 17.20
N VAL A 183 6.85 -0.45 18.36
CA VAL A 183 8.31 -0.54 18.50
C VAL A 183 8.67 -1.84 19.20
N TRP A 184 9.57 -2.61 18.61
CA TRP A 184 10.12 -3.86 19.15
C TRP A 184 11.29 -3.57 20.07
N HIS A 185 11.07 -3.86 21.35
CA HIS A 185 12.13 -4.13 22.30
C HIS A 185 12.24 -5.64 22.45
N PRO A 186 13.42 -6.23 22.71
CA PRO A 186 13.59 -7.69 22.87
C PRO A 186 12.68 -8.39 23.90
N ILE A 187 11.87 -7.64 24.66
CA ILE A 187 11.00 -8.15 25.74
C ILE A 187 9.62 -7.46 25.75
N LYS A 188 9.40 -6.36 24.99
CA LYS A 188 8.18 -5.53 25.11
C LYS A 188 7.79 -4.90 23.76
N PHE A 189 6.49 -4.70 23.60
CA PHE A 189 5.92 -3.86 22.54
C PHE A 189 5.39 -2.57 23.17
N TYR A 190 5.59 -1.46 22.49
CA TYR A 190 5.08 -0.15 22.90
C TYR A 190 4.11 0.35 21.85
N ILE A 191 2.95 0.85 22.28
CA ILE A 191 2.03 1.66 21.48
C ILE A 191 2.34 3.10 21.85
N VAL A 192 2.95 3.85 20.93
CA VAL A 192 3.14 5.29 21.10
C VAL A 192 2.07 5.98 20.27
N ALA A 193 1.16 6.67 20.94
CA ALA A 193 0.16 7.55 20.35
C ALA A 193 0.69 8.99 20.38
N PHE A 194 0.56 9.71 19.27
CA PHE A 194 0.88 11.14 19.15
C PHE A 194 -0.37 11.97 18.89
#